data_AF-A0A438J541-F1
#
_entry.id   AF-A0A438J541-F1
#
_cell.length_a   1.000
_cell.length_b   1.000
_cell.length_c   1.000
_cell.angle_alpha   90.00
_cell.angle_beta   90.00
_cell.angle_gamma   90.00
#
_symmetry.space_group_name_H-M   'P 1'
#
loop_
_entity.id
_entity.type
_entity.pdbx_description
1 polymer ?
#
loop_
_entity_poly.entity_id
_entity_poly.type
_entity_poly.pdbx_seq_one_letter_code
_entity_poly.pdbx_strand_id
1 'polypeptide(L)'
;MKALEILFSSFLLFFFLRPAGAFQNHCSPNGLEVHFPFYINGSSSGRCGFSQGFGLTCKNSQPVLKLPSAGDFIVQSIKYNIQEIRIKDPGNCIPKRLLNFSLSDSPFQEAPRRQRNLRLLSCNMDNSTEFSEEFELWSNDCVNETNHTIVALDESRSTEASFSYYLHSQCKEIKTVLVSVSRFGSLELKWDEPNCGACEQEGITCGFKRGTDSEIESSKSSSHGECSFIHISL
;
A
#
# COMPACT_ATOMS: atom_id res chain seq x y z
N MET A 1 40.69 -46.35 -15.24
CA MET A 1 40.77 -44.92 -14.86
C MET A 1 39.93 -43.96 -15.72
N LYS A 2 39.48 -44.32 -16.94
CA LYS A 2 38.65 -43.41 -17.78
C LYS A 2 37.14 -43.41 -17.47
N ALA A 3 36.61 -44.43 -16.79
CA ALA A 3 35.17 -44.53 -16.48
C ALA A 3 34.75 -43.72 -15.23
N LEU A 4 35.69 -43.37 -14.34
CA LEU A 4 35.40 -42.66 -13.10
C LEU A 4 35.23 -41.15 -13.31
N GLU A 5 35.84 -40.58 -14.35
CA GLU A 5 35.76 -39.14 -14.64
C GLU A 5 34.43 -38.72 -15.31
N ILE A 6 33.76 -39.65 -16.00
CA ILE A 6 32.48 -39.36 -16.67
C ILE A 6 31.35 -39.20 -15.64
N LEU A 7 31.40 -39.92 -14.51
CA LEU A 7 30.43 -39.80 -13.42
C LEU A 7 30.57 -38.47 -12.66
N PHE A 8 31.79 -37.93 -12.56
CA PHE A 8 32.05 -36.65 -11.91
C PHE A 8 31.52 -35.46 -12.74
N SER A 9 31.60 -35.57 -14.07
CA SER A 9 31.07 -34.57 -15.02
C SER A 9 29.53 -34.50 -15.02
N SER A 10 28.85 -35.65 -14.88
CA SER A 10 27.39 -35.74 -14.75
C SER A 10 26.89 -35.16 -13.40
N PHE A 11 27.63 -35.38 -12.31
CA PHE A 11 27.25 -34.88 -10.98
C PHE A 11 27.36 -33.35 -10.88
N LEU A 12 28.28 -32.72 -11.61
CA LEU A 12 28.44 -31.26 -11.65
C LEU A 12 27.31 -30.56 -12.43
N LEU A 13 26.63 -31.24 -13.36
CA LEU A 13 25.49 -30.67 -14.09
C LEU A 13 24.22 -30.54 -13.21
N PHE A 14 24.11 -31.31 -12.12
CA PHE A 14 22.99 -31.18 -11.17
C PHE A 14 23.14 -30.01 -10.19
N PHE A 15 24.36 -29.49 -9.96
CA PHE A 15 24.60 -28.38 -9.04
C PHE A 15 24.40 -26.98 -9.64
N PHE A 16 24.26 -26.86 -10.97
CA PHE A 16 24.03 -25.57 -11.63
C PHE A 16 22.54 -25.25 -11.86
N LEU A 17 21.63 -26.16 -11.51
CA LEU A 17 20.23 -25.80 -11.37
C LEU A 17 20.08 -25.03 -10.06
N ARG A 18 20.43 -23.73 -10.07
CA ARG A 18 19.91 -22.82 -9.06
C ARG A 18 18.40 -22.97 -9.10
N PRO A 19 17.73 -23.43 -8.01
CA PRO A 19 16.29 -23.35 -7.97
C PRO A 19 15.93 -21.89 -8.24
N ALA A 20 15.03 -21.67 -9.19
CA ALA A 20 14.41 -20.37 -9.39
C ALA A 20 14.07 -19.82 -8.00
N GLY A 21 14.72 -18.71 -7.60
CA GLY A 21 14.50 -18.13 -6.28
C GLY A 21 13.00 -17.96 -6.10
N ALA A 22 12.43 -18.64 -5.10
CA ALA A 22 11.00 -18.62 -4.89
C ALA A 22 10.54 -17.16 -4.77
N PHE A 23 9.58 -16.77 -5.63
CA PHE A 23 9.01 -15.43 -5.61
C PHE A 23 8.29 -15.25 -4.28
N GLN A 24 8.71 -14.26 -3.49
CA GLN A 24 8.04 -13.94 -2.24
C GLN A 24 6.92 -12.95 -2.56
N ASN A 25 5.69 -13.45 -2.59
CA ASN A 25 4.49 -12.65 -2.83
C ASN A 25 3.72 -12.31 -1.54
N HIS A 26 4.25 -12.66 -0.36
CA HIS A 26 3.62 -12.33 0.92
C HIS A 26 4.65 -12.13 2.03
N CYS A 27 4.34 -11.26 2.99
CA CYS A 27 5.19 -11.02 4.17
C CYS A 27 5.01 -12.06 5.29
N SER A 28 4.00 -12.93 5.19
CA SER A 28 3.77 -14.07 6.10
C SER A 28 2.93 -15.14 5.40
N PRO A 29 2.98 -16.43 5.81
CA PRO A 29 2.33 -17.53 5.09
C PRO A 29 0.83 -17.37 4.83
N ASN A 30 0.13 -16.60 5.67
CA ASN A 30 -1.30 -16.27 5.53
C ASN A 30 -1.52 -14.76 5.38
N GLY A 31 -0.49 -14.04 4.92
CA GLY A 31 -0.49 -12.60 4.78
C GLY A 31 -1.20 -12.14 3.51
N LEU A 32 -1.24 -10.82 3.31
CA LEU A 32 -1.72 -10.21 2.08
C LEU A 32 -0.86 -10.69 0.90
N GLU A 33 -1.52 -11.24 -0.11
CA GLU A 33 -0.89 -11.63 -1.37
C GLU A 33 -0.61 -10.40 -2.26
N VAL A 34 0.62 -10.32 -2.75
CA VAL A 34 1.16 -9.21 -3.54
C VAL A 34 1.38 -9.70 -4.97
N HIS A 35 0.68 -9.06 -5.90
CA HIS A 35 0.74 -9.30 -7.34
C HIS A 35 1.23 -8.06 -8.07
N PHE A 36 1.62 -8.23 -9.32
CA PHE A 36 1.91 -7.11 -10.22
C PHE A 36 0.74 -6.10 -10.20
N PRO A 37 0.99 -4.78 -10.14
CA PRO A 37 2.29 -4.10 -10.25
C PRO A 37 3.15 -4.06 -8.99
N PHE A 38 2.61 -4.46 -7.85
CA PHE A 38 3.33 -4.45 -6.58
C PHE A 38 4.33 -5.61 -6.50
N TYR A 39 5.38 -5.40 -5.74
CA TYR A 39 6.41 -6.40 -5.51
C TYR A 39 7.08 -6.19 -4.16
N ILE A 40 7.63 -7.25 -3.58
CA ILE A 40 8.35 -7.18 -2.30
C ILE A 40 9.85 -7.00 -2.59
N ASN A 41 10.40 -5.87 -2.14
CA ASN A 41 11.83 -5.57 -2.22
C ASN A 41 12.65 -6.62 -1.47
N GLY A 42 13.70 -7.12 -2.10
CA GLY A 42 14.58 -8.14 -1.53
C GLY A 42 14.19 -9.59 -1.85
N SER A 43 13.10 -9.83 -2.59
CA SER A 43 12.89 -11.14 -3.21
C SER A 43 13.98 -11.37 -4.28
N SER A 44 14.65 -12.52 -4.21
CA SER A 44 15.83 -12.88 -5.04
C SER A 44 15.51 -13.25 -6.49
N SER A 45 14.31 -12.92 -6.96
CA SER A 45 13.86 -13.10 -8.34
C SER A 45 13.91 -11.76 -9.08
N GLY A 46 14.05 -11.77 -10.40
CA GLY A 46 14.19 -10.56 -11.24
C GLY A 46 13.03 -9.56 -11.12
N ARG A 47 13.00 -8.51 -11.95
CA ARG A 47 11.96 -7.45 -11.90
C ARG A 47 10.55 -8.02 -12.10
N CYS A 48 9.89 -8.33 -11.00
CA CYS A 48 8.54 -8.90 -10.91
C CYS A 48 7.44 -7.86 -10.63
N GLY A 49 7.75 -6.58 -10.85
CA GLY A 49 6.85 -5.49 -10.51
C GLY A 49 7.22 -4.21 -11.22
N PHE A 50 6.32 -3.23 -11.14
CA PHE A 50 6.48 -1.95 -11.81
C PHE A 50 7.47 -1.08 -11.02
N SER A 51 8.60 -0.74 -11.65
CA SER A 51 9.80 -0.24 -10.94
C SER A 51 9.60 1.07 -10.17
N GLN A 52 8.63 1.90 -10.53
CA GLN A 52 8.44 3.22 -9.93
C GLN A 52 7.24 3.25 -8.98
N GLY A 53 7.51 3.25 -7.67
CA GLY A 53 6.50 3.54 -6.63
C GLY A 53 5.66 2.37 -6.12
N PHE A 54 5.81 1.16 -6.69
CA PHE A 54 5.04 -0.04 -6.28
C PHE A 54 5.81 -1.02 -5.39
N GLY A 55 7.07 -0.72 -5.07
CA GLY A 55 7.89 -1.54 -4.20
C GLY A 55 7.40 -1.51 -2.75
N LEU A 56 7.17 -2.71 -2.20
CA LEU A 56 6.80 -2.92 -0.81
C LEU A 56 7.98 -3.49 -0.02
N THR A 57 8.00 -3.24 1.28
CA THR A 57 8.92 -3.91 2.22
C THR A 57 8.13 -4.68 3.26
N CYS A 58 8.73 -5.71 3.86
CA CYS A 58 8.10 -6.43 4.95
C CYS A 58 8.64 -5.94 6.28
N LYS A 59 7.74 -5.46 7.16
CA LYS A 59 8.07 -5.08 8.54
C LYS A 59 7.09 -5.76 9.48
N ASN A 60 7.59 -6.52 10.45
CA ASN A 60 6.77 -7.27 11.41
C ASN A 60 5.68 -8.11 10.72
N SER A 61 6.05 -8.86 9.68
CA SER A 61 5.14 -9.70 8.88
C SER A 61 4.05 -8.94 8.10
N GLN A 62 4.11 -7.60 8.03
CA GLN A 62 3.18 -6.75 7.32
C GLN A 62 3.84 -6.06 6.12
N PRO A 63 3.14 -5.95 4.98
CA PRO A 63 3.61 -5.15 3.85
C PRO A 63 3.55 -3.66 4.17
N VAL A 64 4.62 -2.95 3.83
CA VAL A 64 4.79 -1.51 4.04
C VAL A 64 5.06 -0.84 2.69
N LEU A 65 4.21 0.13 2.36
CA LEU A 65 4.40 1.05 1.24
C LEU A 65 5.10 2.30 1.74
N LYS A 66 6.12 2.76 1.02
CA LYS A 66 6.78 4.03 1.28
C LYS A 66 6.34 5.06 0.24
N LEU A 67 5.63 6.09 0.70
CA LEU A 67 5.29 7.24 -0.12
C LEU A 67 6.41 8.28 -0.02
N PRO A 68 6.94 8.82 -1.14
CA PRO A 68 8.08 9.74 -1.12
C PRO A 68 7.90 10.96 -0.20
N SER A 69 6.74 11.63 -0.28
CA SER A 69 6.45 12.83 0.52
C SER A 69 5.69 12.57 1.82
N ALA A 70 5.29 11.32 2.12
CA ALA A 70 4.45 11.01 3.28
C ALA A 70 5.01 9.90 4.20
N GLY A 71 6.10 9.24 3.78
CA GLY A 71 6.78 8.21 4.56
C GLY A 71 6.08 6.84 4.49
N ASP A 72 6.27 6.05 5.55
CA ASP A 72 5.88 4.65 5.57
C ASP A 72 4.43 4.45 6.03
N PHE A 73 3.70 3.58 5.33
CA PHE A 73 2.35 3.15 5.64
C PHE A 73 2.21 1.63 5.56
N ILE A 74 1.41 1.04 6.46
CA ILE A 74 1.08 -0.38 6.40
C ILE A 74 -0.02 -0.59 5.35
N VAL A 75 0.21 -1.52 4.43
CA VAL A 75 -0.80 -1.91 3.44
C VAL A 75 -1.79 -2.88 4.10
N GLN A 76 -3.08 -2.50 4.10
CA GLN A 76 -4.15 -3.33 4.66
C GLN A 76 -4.80 -4.21 3.60
N SER A 77 -4.96 -3.71 2.37
CA SER A 77 -5.53 -4.46 1.26
C SER A 77 -5.18 -3.81 -0.07
N ILE A 78 -5.04 -4.63 -1.12
CA ILE A 78 -4.89 -4.19 -2.51
C ILE A 78 -6.04 -4.80 -3.30
N LYS A 79 -6.73 -3.99 -4.10
CA LYS A 79 -7.81 -4.42 -4.99
C LYS A 79 -7.38 -4.17 -6.43
N TYR A 80 -6.79 -5.20 -7.05
CA TYR A 80 -6.21 -5.09 -8.39
C TYR A 80 -7.26 -4.79 -9.48
N ASN A 81 -8.46 -5.38 -9.37
CA ASN A 81 -9.57 -5.20 -10.33
C ASN A 81 -10.08 -3.76 -10.50
N ILE A 82 -9.94 -2.93 -9.46
CA ILE A 82 -10.31 -1.51 -9.48
C ILE A 82 -9.10 -0.59 -9.24
N GLN A 83 -7.91 -1.17 -9.16
CA GLN A 83 -6.65 -0.48 -8.92
C GLN A 83 -6.66 0.45 -7.70
N GLU A 84 -7.16 -0.06 -6.57
CA GLU A 84 -7.20 0.67 -5.30
C GLU A 84 -6.38 -0.01 -4.21
N ILE A 85 -5.65 0.77 -3.41
CA ILE A 85 -4.88 0.31 -2.26
C ILE A 85 -5.36 1.02 -1.00
N ARG A 86 -5.54 0.24 0.07
CA ARG A 86 -5.88 0.76 1.39
C ARG A 86 -4.66 0.69 2.30
N ILE A 87 -4.29 1.84 2.84
CA ILE A 87 -3.11 1.99 3.71
C ILE A 87 -3.49 2.61 5.05
N LYS A 88 -2.82 2.22 6.12
CA LYS A 88 -2.99 2.81 7.47
C LYS A 88 -1.69 3.37 7.99
N ASP A 89 -1.79 4.36 8.87
CA ASP A 89 -0.65 4.86 9.62
C ASP A 89 -0.19 3.81 10.65
N PRO A 90 1.10 3.42 10.68
CA PRO A 90 1.66 2.58 11.74
C PRO A 90 1.45 3.14 13.15
N GLY A 91 1.42 4.47 13.29
CA GLY A 91 1.13 5.15 14.57
C GLY A 91 -0.35 5.29 14.89
N ASN A 92 -1.24 4.70 14.08
CA ASN A 92 -2.70 4.79 14.21
C ASN A 92 -3.23 6.23 14.26
N CYS A 93 -2.55 7.17 13.58
CA CYS A 93 -2.87 8.58 13.63
C CYS A 93 -2.89 9.27 12.25
N ILE A 94 -3.91 8.92 11.45
CA ILE A 94 -4.16 9.58 10.16
C ILE A 94 -4.33 11.11 10.27
N PRO A 95 -5.10 11.68 11.23
CA PRO A 95 -5.26 13.13 11.32
C PRO A 95 -3.92 13.89 11.37
N LYS A 96 -2.95 13.38 12.12
CA LYS A 96 -1.60 13.97 12.20
C LYS A 96 -0.82 13.81 10.90
N ARG A 97 -0.94 12.67 10.21
CA ARG A 97 -0.36 12.48 8.86
C ARG A 97 -0.89 13.51 7.87
N LEU A 98 -2.19 13.80 7.90
CA LEU A 98 -2.86 14.74 6.99
C LEU A 98 -2.38 16.19 7.14
N LEU A 99 -1.72 16.56 8.24
CA LEU A 99 -1.14 17.89 8.42
C LEU A 99 -0.12 18.23 7.33
N ASN A 100 0.67 17.25 6.87
CA ASN A 100 1.69 17.41 5.83
C ASN A 100 1.63 16.30 4.77
N PHE A 101 0.44 15.75 4.51
CA PHE A 101 0.26 14.67 3.55
C PHE A 101 0.35 15.17 2.10
N SER A 102 1.13 14.47 1.29
CA SER A 102 1.24 14.70 -0.15
C SER A 102 1.52 13.38 -0.85
N LEU A 103 0.85 13.18 -1.99
CA LEU A 103 1.07 12.06 -2.92
C LEU A 103 2.06 12.42 -4.04
N SER A 104 2.70 13.59 -3.95
CA SER A 104 3.70 14.03 -4.93
C SER A 104 4.81 12.98 -5.08
N ASP A 105 5.34 12.89 -6.30
CA ASP A 105 6.39 11.94 -6.70
C ASP A 105 6.01 10.45 -6.54
N SER A 106 4.73 10.16 -6.31
CA SER A 106 4.18 8.79 -6.27
C SER A 106 3.24 8.53 -7.46
N PRO A 107 3.03 7.27 -7.87
CA PRO A 107 2.06 6.92 -8.91
C PRO A 107 0.61 6.92 -8.40
N PHE A 108 0.39 7.30 -7.14
CA PHE A 108 -0.90 7.21 -6.48
C PHE A 108 -1.65 8.54 -6.48
N GLN A 109 -2.97 8.43 -6.52
CA GLN A 109 -3.90 9.54 -6.40
C GLN A 109 -5.04 9.17 -5.45
N GLU A 110 -5.84 10.14 -5.03
CA GLU A 110 -7.00 9.91 -4.16
C GLU A 110 -8.02 9.00 -4.85
N ALA A 111 -8.50 7.94 -4.17
CA ALA A 111 -9.51 7.05 -4.74
C ALA A 111 -10.87 7.77 -4.87
N PRO A 112 -11.48 7.86 -6.07
CA PRO A 112 -12.56 8.80 -6.34
C PRO A 112 -13.84 8.54 -5.55
N ARG A 113 -14.12 7.28 -5.17
CA ARG A 113 -15.41 6.90 -4.56
C ARG A 113 -15.54 7.24 -3.08
N ARG A 114 -14.45 7.65 -2.42
CA ARG A 114 -14.38 7.79 -0.96
C ARG A 114 -13.73 9.10 -0.49
N GLN A 115 -13.66 10.09 -1.39
CA GLN A 115 -13.19 11.43 -1.05
C GLN A 115 -14.11 12.09 -0.03
N ARG A 116 -13.51 12.67 1.00
CA ARG A 116 -14.19 13.40 2.07
C ARG A 116 -13.47 14.71 2.34
N ASN A 117 -14.25 15.74 2.66
CA ASN A 117 -13.73 17.00 3.17
C ASN A 117 -13.56 16.86 4.67
N LEU A 118 -12.30 16.77 5.12
CA LEU A 118 -11.96 16.64 6.52
C LEU A 118 -11.41 17.97 7.04
N ARG A 119 -12.01 18.49 8.11
CA ARG A 119 -11.49 19.65 8.85
C ARG A 119 -10.57 19.16 9.95
N LEU A 120 -9.30 19.53 9.86
CA LEU A 120 -8.30 19.20 10.87
C LEU A 120 -8.33 20.26 11.97
N LEU A 121 -8.50 19.80 13.21
CA LEU A 121 -8.60 20.62 14.40
C LEU A 121 -7.46 20.29 15.37
N SER A 122 -6.93 21.29 16.06
CA SER A 122 -6.03 21.13 17.20
C SER A 122 -6.80 21.46 18.46
N CYS A 123 -7.00 20.46 19.31
CA CYS A 123 -7.82 20.57 20.51
C CYS A 123 -6.97 20.43 21.77
N ASN A 124 -7.16 21.35 22.72
CA ASN A 124 -6.67 21.17 24.07
C ASN A 124 -7.74 20.42 24.88
N MET A 125 -7.69 19.08 24.86
CA MET A 125 -8.65 18.21 25.54
C MET A 125 -7.99 17.46 26.67
N ASP A 126 -8.71 17.30 27.78
CA ASP A 126 -8.32 16.36 28.83
C ASP A 126 -8.57 14.92 28.35
N ASN A 127 -7.69 13.99 28.75
CA ASN A 127 -7.71 12.56 28.36
C ASN A 127 -9.03 11.80 28.69
N SER A 128 -9.99 12.42 29.36
CA SER A 128 -11.28 11.84 29.76
C SER A 128 -12.42 12.06 28.75
N THR A 129 -12.15 12.75 27.64
CA THR A 129 -13.19 13.03 26.64
C THR A 129 -13.41 11.81 25.76
N GLU A 130 -14.39 10.97 26.11
CA GLU A 130 -14.82 9.85 25.27
C GLU A 130 -15.44 10.37 23.98
N PHE A 131 -14.75 10.16 22.86
CA PHE A 131 -15.36 10.31 21.55
C PHE A 131 -16.26 9.11 21.31
N SER A 132 -17.56 9.33 21.14
CA SER A 132 -18.46 8.27 20.72
C SER A 132 -17.98 7.70 19.39
N GLU A 133 -17.78 6.38 19.31
CA GLU A 133 -17.40 5.66 18.07
C GLU A 133 -18.36 5.93 16.89
N GLU A 134 -19.53 6.49 17.19
CA GLU A 134 -20.57 6.86 16.24
C GLU A 134 -20.21 8.10 15.39
N PHE A 135 -19.26 8.93 15.85
CA PHE A 135 -18.78 10.12 15.12
C PHE A 135 -17.26 10.10 14.94
N GLU A 136 -16.84 9.65 13.76
CA GLU A 136 -15.87 10.29 12.83
C GLU A 136 -14.58 10.93 13.36
N LEU A 137 -14.09 10.53 14.54
CA LEU A 137 -12.88 11.08 15.14
C LEU A 137 -11.95 9.93 15.52
N TRP A 138 -10.96 9.64 14.67
CA TRP A 138 -9.93 8.66 15.03
C TRP A 138 -8.87 9.37 15.85
N SER A 139 -9.00 9.32 17.17
CA SER A 139 -8.09 10.06 18.03
C SER A 139 -7.95 9.45 19.43
N ASN A 140 -7.67 8.16 19.52
CA ASN A 140 -7.30 7.64 20.84
C ASN A 140 -5.83 7.93 21.18
N ASP A 141 -4.96 8.24 20.20
CA ASP A 141 -3.53 8.54 20.45
C ASP A 141 -2.93 9.64 19.54
N CYS A 142 -3.77 10.52 18.98
CA CYS A 142 -3.32 11.55 18.02
C CYS A 142 -2.81 12.84 18.68
N VAL A 143 -1.82 12.73 19.56
CA VAL A 143 -1.29 13.89 20.29
C VAL A 143 -0.10 14.52 19.54
N ASN A 144 -0.09 15.85 19.46
CA ASN A 144 1.01 16.63 18.91
C ASN A 144 2.08 16.93 20.00
N GLU A 145 3.14 17.64 19.62
CA GLU A 145 4.26 17.95 20.54
C GLU A 145 3.87 18.89 21.69
N THR A 146 2.76 19.62 21.56
CA THR A 146 2.26 20.57 22.56
C THR A 146 1.13 19.99 23.42
N ASN A 147 0.98 18.66 23.46
CA ASN A 147 -0.10 17.94 24.14
C ASN A 147 -1.52 18.30 23.65
N HIS A 148 -1.64 18.81 22.42
CA HIS A 148 -2.93 18.99 21.77
C HIS A 148 -3.28 17.75 20.96
N THR A 149 -4.54 17.39 21.01
CA THR A 149 -5.13 16.31 20.23
C THR A 149 -5.46 16.81 18.83
N ILE A 150 -4.97 16.12 17.80
CA ILE A 150 -5.27 16.42 16.40
C ILE A 150 -6.46 15.57 15.96
N VAL A 151 -7.54 16.24 15.61
CA VAL A 151 -8.83 15.65 15.29
C VAL A 151 -9.14 15.92 13.82
N ALA A 152 -9.71 14.95 13.11
CA ALA A 152 -10.23 15.13 11.76
C ALA A 152 -11.74 15.00 11.78
N LEU A 153 -12.46 16.07 11.46
CA LEU A 153 -13.92 16.12 11.44
C LEU A 153 -14.41 15.97 10.00
N ASP A 154 -15.30 15.01 9.75
CA ASP A 154 -15.99 14.85 8.46
C ASP A 154 -17.32 15.59 8.49
N GLU A 155 -17.42 16.65 7.69
CA GLU A 155 -18.61 17.50 7.64
C GLU A 155 -19.84 16.74 7.12
N SER A 156 -19.63 15.74 6.27
CA SER A 156 -20.73 15.00 5.65
C SER A 156 -21.51 14.13 6.62
N ARG A 157 -20.96 13.84 7.81
CA ARG A 157 -21.67 13.07 8.83
C ARG A 157 -21.55 13.60 10.25
N SER A 158 -20.88 14.73 10.45
CA SER A 158 -21.03 15.50 11.69
C SER A 158 -22.44 16.08 11.80
N THR A 159 -23.07 15.94 12.97
CA THR A 159 -24.29 16.70 13.27
C THR A 159 -23.94 18.16 13.58
N GLU A 160 -24.87 19.08 13.34
CA GLU A 160 -24.73 20.50 13.74
C GLU A 160 -24.37 20.66 15.22
N ALA A 161 -24.87 19.78 16.08
CA ALA A 161 -24.57 19.78 17.51
C ALA A 161 -23.12 19.34 17.80
N SER A 162 -22.66 18.26 17.17
CA SER A 162 -21.26 17.81 17.27
C SER A 162 -20.29 18.86 16.72
N PHE A 163 -20.62 19.40 15.54
CA PHE A 163 -19.85 20.44 14.88
C PHE A 163 -19.73 21.70 15.76
N SER A 164 -20.86 22.15 16.32
CA SER A 164 -20.89 23.25 17.27
C SER A 164 -20.08 22.94 18.52
N TYR A 165 -20.22 21.76 19.12
CA TYR A 165 -19.44 21.37 20.29
C TYR A 165 -17.94 21.48 20.04
N TYR A 166 -17.44 20.99 18.90
CA TYR A 166 -16.01 21.07 18.59
C TYR A 166 -15.54 22.51 18.35
N LEU A 167 -16.31 23.34 17.65
CA LEU A 167 -15.95 24.76 17.49
C LEU A 167 -16.03 25.57 18.79
N HIS A 168 -16.88 25.18 19.75
CA HIS A 168 -17.01 25.85 21.04
C HIS A 168 -16.08 25.26 22.12
N SER A 169 -15.63 24.02 21.95
CA SER A 169 -14.54 23.43 22.73
C SER A 169 -13.22 24.16 22.42
N GLN A 170 -12.18 23.93 23.23
CA GLN A 170 -10.84 24.54 23.05
C GLN A 170 -10.09 24.01 21.80
N CYS A 171 -10.81 23.78 20.70
CA CYS A 171 -10.29 23.37 19.41
C CYS A 171 -10.10 24.59 18.49
N LYS A 172 -8.99 24.59 17.77
CA LYS A 172 -8.71 25.55 16.70
C LYS A 172 -8.61 24.81 15.38
N GLU A 173 -9.32 25.28 14.36
CA GLU A 173 -9.13 24.75 13.02
C GLU A 173 -7.73 25.06 12.51
N ILE A 174 -7.11 24.05 11.91
CA ILE A 174 -5.79 24.12 11.29
C ILE A 174 -5.97 24.33 9.78
N LYS A 175 -6.66 23.39 9.13
CA LYS A 175 -6.95 23.40 7.69
C LYS A 175 -8.03 22.39 7.33
N THR A 176 -8.60 22.56 6.15
CA THR A 176 -9.46 21.55 5.50
C THR A 176 -8.66 20.79 4.44
N VAL A 177 -8.86 19.48 4.35
CA VAL A 177 -8.24 18.61 3.34
C VAL A 177 -9.29 17.75 2.65
N LEU A 178 -9.18 17.63 1.32
CA LEU A 178 -9.94 16.66 0.55
C LEU A 178 -9.10 15.39 0.43
N VAL A 179 -9.57 14.29 1.01
CA VAL A 179 -8.82 13.03 1.06
C VAL A 179 -9.75 11.82 1.04
N SER A 180 -9.31 10.73 0.43
CA SER A 180 -10.03 9.48 0.36
C SER A 180 -9.74 8.61 1.56
N VAL A 181 -10.72 8.46 2.44
CA VAL A 181 -10.56 7.71 3.70
C VAL A 181 -11.63 6.65 3.88
N SER A 182 -11.24 5.53 4.49
CA SER A 182 -12.15 4.44 4.86
C SER A 182 -13.04 4.86 6.03
N ARG A 183 -13.91 3.96 6.53
CA ARG A 183 -14.67 4.20 7.77
C ARG A 183 -13.81 4.02 9.03
N PHE A 184 -12.61 3.43 8.92
CA PHE A 184 -11.86 2.88 10.06
C PHE A 184 -10.43 3.42 10.24
N GLY A 185 -10.01 4.46 9.56
CA GLY A 185 -8.66 5.01 9.81
C GLY A 185 -7.70 4.87 8.67
N SER A 186 -8.18 4.59 7.47
CA SER A 186 -7.30 4.18 6.38
C SER A 186 -7.40 5.13 5.21
N LEU A 187 -6.28 5.51 4.62
CA LEU A 187 -6.28 6.19 3.33
C LEU A 187 -6.57 5.17 2.23
N GLU A 188 -7.36 5.59 1.25
CA GLU A 188 -7.72 4.80 0.07
C GLU A 188 -7.18 5.52 -1.16
N LEU A 189 -6.16 4.94 -1.76
CA LEU A 189 -5.48 5.50 -2.93
C LEU A 189 -5.81 4.67 -4.17
N LYS A 190 -5.73 5.29 -5.33
CA LYS A 190 -5.84 4.66 -6.64
C LYS A 190 -4.52 4.80 -7.39
N TRP A 191 -4.20 3.84 -8.25
CA TRP A 191 -3.21 4.03 -9.31
C TRP A 191 -3.85 3.80 -10.68
N ASP A 192 -3.36 4.49 -11.71
CA ASP A 192 -3.85 4.32 -13.09
C ASP A 192 -2.91 3.45 -13.93
N GLU A 193 -1.60 3.69 -13.82
CA GLU A 193 -0.59 2.92 -14.54
C GLU A 193 0.27 2.07 -13.58
N PRO A 194 0.59 0.82 -13.95
CA PRO A 194 0.11 0.11 -15.13
C PRO A 194 -1.37 -0.28 -15.00
N ASN A 195 -2.12 -0.16 -16.10
CA ASN A 195 -3.53 -0.52 -16.14
C ASN A 195 -3.73 -2.03 -16.23
N CYS A 196 -4.01 -2.65 -15.08
CA CYS A 196 -4.30 -4.08 -14.93
C CYS A 196 -5.77 -4.38 -14.65
N GLY A 197 -6.62 -3.36 -14.49
CA GLY A 197 -7.99 -3.53 -14.02
C GLY A 197 -8.83 -4.47 -14.90
N ALA A 198 -8.64 -4.40 -16.22
CA ALA A 198 -9.33 -5.29 -17.16
C ALA A 198 -8.88 -6.76 -17.04
N CYS A 199 -7.56 -7.00 -16.94
CA CYS A 199 -6.98 -8.34 -16.77
C CYS A 199 -7.59 -9.05 -15.56
N GLU A 200 -7.62 -8.33 -14.44
CA GLU A 200 -8.08 -8.82 -13.14
C GLU A 200 -9.59 -9.10 -13.12
N GLN A 201 -10.39 -8.31 -13.84
CA GLN A 201 -11.82 -8.57 -13.99
C GLN A 201 -12.11 -9.82 -14.82
N GLU A 202 -11.24 -10.14 -15.77
CA GLU A 202 -11.32 -11.36 -16.58
C GLU A 202 -10.68 -12.59 -15.90
N GLY A 203 -10.06 -12.41 -14.73
CA GLY A 203 -9.34 -13.47 -14.01
C GLY A 203 -8.05 -13.90 -14.71
N ILE A 204 -7.41 -12.97 -15.43
CA ILE A 204 -6.21 -13.18 -16.24
C ILE A 204 -5.04 -12.42 -15.62
N THR A 205 -3.84 -13.01 -15.66
CA THR A 205 -2.64 -12.40 -15.08
C THR A 205 -2.18 -11.18 -15.87
N CYS A 206 -1.95 -10.07 -15.17
CA CYS A 206 -1.33 -8.85 -15.70
C CYS A 206 0.20 -8.90 -15.53
N GLY A 207 0.95 -8.47 -16.54
CA GLY A 207 2.41 -8.35 -16.43
C GLY A 207 3.04 -7.61 -17.61
N PHE A 208 4.37 -7.56 -17.64
CA PHE A 208 5.09 -7.01 -18.79
C PHE A 208 4.99 -7.92 -20.00
N LYS A 209 4.80 -7.32 -21.17
CA LYS A 209 4.90 -8.00 -22.46
C LYS A 209 6.33 -8.50 -22.66
N ARG A 210 6.46 -9.71 -23.21
CA ARG A 210 7.78 -10.34 -23.45
C ARG A 210 8.71 -9.42 -24.24
N GLY A 211 9.91 -9.19 -23.70
CA GLY A 211 10.95 -8.38 -24.34
C GLY A 211 10.80 -6.87 -24.14
N THR A 212 9.84 -6.42 -23.32
CA THR A 212 9.66 -5.00 -22.99
C THR A 212 9.55 -4.81 -21.48
N ASP A 213 10.06 -3.68 -20.98
CA ASP A 213 9.99 -3.30 -19.55
C ASP A 213 8.89 -2.24 -19.29
N SER A 214 8.07 -1.92 -20.30
CA SER A 214 7.10 -0.83 -20.26
C SER A 214 5.72 -1.16 -20.83
N GLU A 215 5.61 -2.16 -21.72
CA GLU A 215 4.31 -2.56 -22.29
C GLU A 215 3.65 -3.62 -21.40
N ILE A 216 2.35 -3.46 -21.16
CA ILE A 216 1.55 -4.36 -20.33
C ILE A 216 0.78 -5.34 -21.20
N GLU A 217 0.73 -6.61 -20.80
CA GLU A 217 0.02 -7.67 -21.50
C GLU A 217 -0.79 -8.52 -20.50
N SER A 218 -1.99 -8.93 -20.94
CA SER A 218 -2.84 -9.89 -20.24
C SER A 218 -2.54 -11.29 -20.76
N SER A 219 -2.21 -12.25 -19.89
CA SER A 219 -1.93 -13.63 -20.33
C SER A 219 -2.76 -14.66 -19.55
N LYS A 220 -3.42 -15.58 -20.27
CA LYS A 220 -4.23 -16.69 -19.70
C LYS A 220 -3.37 -17.80 -19.06
N SER A 221 -2.09 -17.54 -18.77
CA SER A 221 -1.19 -18.57 -18.26
C SER A 221 -1.62 -19.05 -16.88
N SER A 222 -1.68 -20.36 -16.67
CA SER A 222 -1.95 -21.01 -15.38
C SER A 222 -0.81 -20.86 -14.36
N SER A 223 0.22 -20.09 -14.70
CA SER A 223 1.33 -19.77 -13.81
C SER A 223 0.96 -18.54 -12.98
N HIS A 224 0.36 -18.74 -11.81
CA HIS A 224 0.34 -17.72 -10.76
C HIS A 224 1.78 -17.23 -10.54
N GLY A 225 2.08 -15.97 -10.88
CA GLY A 225 3.31 -15.30 -10.45
C GLY A 225 4.64 -15.83 -10.99
N GLU A 226 4.68 -16.64 -12.05
CA GLU A 226 5.97 -16.89 -12.72
C GLU A 226 6.35 -15.67 -13.53
N CYS A 227 7.16 -14.79 -12.93
CA CYS A 227 7.97 -13.85 -13.68
C CYS A 227 8.80 -14.65 -14.68
N SER A 228 8.37 -14.66 -15.93
CA SER A 228 9.15 -15.26 -17.01
C SER A 228 10.49 -14.54 -17.04
N PHE A 229 11.55 -15.26 -16.67
CA PHE A 229 12.92 -14.79 -16.69
C PHE A 229 13.19 -14.15 -18.05
N ILE A 230 13.44 -12.84 -18.08
CA ILE A 230 14.08 -12.22 -19.24
C ILE A 230 15.51 -12.75 -19.24
N HIS A 231 15.72 -13.87 -19.91
CA HIS A 231 17.05 -14.30 -20.30
C HIS A 231 17.54 -13.30 -21.35
N ILE A 232 18.24 -12.25 -20.91
CA ILE A 232 19.13 -11.50 -21.79
C ILE A 232 20.35 -12.39 -21.96
N SER A 233 20.34 -13.21 -23.01
CA SER A 233 21.59 -13.77 -23.53
C SER A 233 22.41 -12.61 -24.08
N LEU A 234 23.52 -12.29 -23.41
CA LEU A 234 24.61 -11.53 -24.01
C LEU A 234 25.28 -12.37 -25.10
#